data_AF-A0A9E0VL14-F1
#
_entry.id   AF-A0A9E0VL14-F1
#
_cell.length_a   1.000
_cell.length_b   1.000
_cell.length_c   1.000
_cell.angle_alpha   90.00
_cell.angle_beta   90.00
_cell.angle_gamma   90.00
#
_symmetry.space_group_name_H-M   'P 1'
#
loop_
_entity.id
_entity.type
_entity.pdbx_description
1 polymer ?
#
loop_
_entity_poly.entity_id
_entity_poly.type
_entity_poly.pdbx_seq_one_letter_code
_entity_poly.pdbx_strand_id
1 'polypeptide(L)'
;MMNNHLSKFSFAFIFFFGAAFASSEPTPLKNIYFKADVTTSGPLYNYNYEITNPRTNDSNILFVYLTISRDPNSDQENASGILPQCSGFDRTTSASIHSRTAVVETGSSAPTGWDCSYAILKGNQYGSFGWSASSKTLLKPGNSLRGLVLTSYALPGIREVQIDPDIDIDQLPPEYYENLEKTETLRNNVRWTGKTVGPKAPPKVFDALEFEDYLEYLVEESSDASWIKDAKITKELNAKLEQLEKKIESGDHGSARKILDEFIKRVDALKTKSLTNEAYALLYFNGKYMRDHLPEKGKSCSRHKHVGHSWRWGKRW
;
A
#
# COMPACT_ATOMS: atom_id res chain seq x y z
N MET A 1 -67.63 25.96 62.12
CA MET A 1 -66.64 24.87 62.27
C MET A 1 -66.09 24.54 60.89
N MET A 2 -64.90 25.04 60.59
CA MET A 2 -64.18 24.80 59.33
C MET A 2 -63.28 23.58 59.52
N ASN A 3 -63.45 22.53 58.71
CA ASN A 3 -62.53 21.40 58.67
C ASN A 3 -61.75 21.42 57.36
N ASN A 4 -60.47 21.81 57.48
CA ASN A 4 -59.43 21.60 56.48
C ASN A 4 -58.95 20.15 56.55
N HIS A 5 -58.96 19.42 55.44
CA HIS A 5 -58.17 18.21 55.28
C HIS A 5 -57.18 18.39 54.13
N LEU A 6 -55.92 18.61 54.50
CA LEU A 6 -54.76 18.72 53.63
C LEU A 6 -54.42 17.35 53.02
N SER A 7 -54.46 17.28 51.70
CA SER A 7 -53.94 16.19 50.88
C SER A 7 -52.40 16.23 50.86
N LYS A 8 -51.75 15.20 51.40
CA LYS A 8 -50.30 15.00 51.31
C LYS A 8 -49.95 14.42 49.93
N PHE A 9 -49.48 15.27 49.02
CA PHE A 9 -48.83 14.85 47.77
C PHE A 9 -47.34 14.61 48.05
N SER A 10 -46.92 13.34 48.08
CA SER A 10 -45.50 12.98 48.08
C SER A 10 -44.96 13.02 46.65
N PHE A 11 -44.15 14.04 46.35
CA PHE A 11 -43.33 14.10 45.14
C PHE A 11 -42.07 13.24 45.35
N ALA A 12 -42.00 12.08 44.71
CA ALA A 12 -40.77 11.31 44.60
C ALA A 12 -39.92 11.89 43.47
N PHE A 13 -38.89 12.67 43.79
CA PHE A 13 -37.84 13.04 42.86
C PHE A 13 -36.92 11.83 42.67
N ILE A 14 -37.12 11.07 41.59
CA ILE A 14 -36.12 10.11 41.13
C ILE A 14 -35.03 10.92 40.41
N PHE A 15 -33.93 11.20 41.12
CA PHE A 15 -32.69 11.64 40.49
C PHE A 15 -32.12 10.47 39.69
N PHE A 16 -32.35 10.48 38.37
CA PHE A 16 -31.48 9.76 37.45
C PHE A 16 -30.12 10.47 37.47
N PHE A 17 -29.20 10.01 38.33
CA PHE A 17 -27.80 10.34 38.16
C PHE A 17 -27.38 9.84 36.78
N GLY A 18 -26.83 10.78 36.00
CA GLY A 18 -26.57 10.61 34.58
C GLY A 18 -25.80 9.34 34.28
N ALA A 19 -26.15 8.70 33.17
CA ALA A 19 -25.25 7.77 32.53
C ALA A 19 -23.91 8.51 32.37
N ALA A 20 -22.90 8.08 33.14
CA ALA A 20 -21.54 8.46 32.86
C ALA A 20 -21.32 8.07 31.39
N PHE A 21 -21.13 9.07 30.52
CA PHE A 21 -20.66 8.84 29.17
C PHE A 21 -19.25 8.26 29.34
N ALA A 22 -19.17 6.95 29.50
CA ALA A 22 -17.91 6.25 29.58
C ALA A 22 -17.23 6.47 28.24
N SER A 23 -16.19 7.30 28.25
CA SER A 23 -15.36 7.55 27.08
C SER A 23 -14.68 6.22 26.75
N SER A 24 -15.11 5.59 25.67
CA SER A 24 -14.55 4.30 25.25
C SER A 24 -13.43 4.52 24.24
N GLU A 25 -12.34 3.78 24.42
CA GLU A 25 -11.28 3.71 23.41
C GLU A 25 -11.86 3.31 22.05
N PRO A 26 -11.40 3.91 20.93
CA PRO A 26 -11.86 3.55 19.61
C PRO A 26 -11.54 2.09 19.30
N THR A 27 -12.41 1.40 18.56
CA THR A 27 -12.12 0.03 18.14
C THR A 27 -11.11 0.02 16.98
N PRO A 28 -10.29 -1.05 16.85
CA PRO A 28 -9.39 -1.17 15.71
C PRO A 28 -10.12 -1.16 14.37
N LEU A 29 -9.58 -0.42 13.41
CA LEU A 29 -10.04 -0.40 12.04
C LEU A 29 -9.98 -1.82 11.45
N LYS A 30 -11.10 -2.27 10.89
CA LYS A 30 -11.25 -3.62 10.32
C LYS A 30 -11.68 -3.57 8.87
N ASN A 31 -11.26 -4.59 8.13
CA ASN A 31 -11.71 -4.88 6.77
C ASN A 31 -11.62 -3.68 5.80
N ILE A 32 -10.63 -2.80 5.98
CA ILE A 32 -10.43 -1.67 5.06
C ILE A 32 -10.15 -2.23 3.67
N TYR A 33 -10.89 -1.74 2.67
CA TYR A 33 -10.59 -2.08 1.29
C TYR A 33 -9.69 -0.99 0.71
N PHE A 34 -8.46 -1.36 0.37
CA PHE A 34 -7.50 -0.50 -0.29
C PHE A 34 -7.18 -1.09 -1.67
N LYS A 35 -7.63 -0.43 -2.72
CA LYS A 35 -7.46 -0.89 -4.11
C LYS A 35 -6.50 0.01 -4.86
N ALA A 36 -5.72 -0.58 -5.76
CA ALA A 36 -4.87 0.16 -6.68
C ALA A 36 -5.25 -0.15 -8.14
N ASP A 37 -5.32 0.90 -8.95
CA ASP A 37 -5.38 0.81 -10.41
C ASP A 37 -4.15 1.47 -11.01
N VAL A 38 -3.41 0.70 -11.81
CA VAL A 38 -2.16 1.18 -12.42
C VAL A 38 -2.35 1.34 -13.91
N THR A 39 -2.10 2.55 -14.38
CA THR A 39 -2.11 2.91 -15.80
C THR A 39 -0.77 3.50 -16.20
N THR A 40 -0.51 3.66 -17.50
CA THR A 40 0.70 4.32 -17.99
C THR A 40 0.36 5.61 -18.75
N SER A 41 1.24 6.60 -18.63
CA SER A 41 1.21 7.84 -19.42
C SER A 41 2.63 8.11 -19.94
N GLY A 42 2.91 7.62 -21.15
CA GLY A 42 4.28 7.58 -21.68
C GLY A 42 5.15 6.62 -20.83
N PRO A 43 6.32 7.05 -20.33
CA PRO A 43 7.19 6.23 -19.49
C PRO A 43 6.75 6.16 -18.02
N LEU A 44 5.74 6.94 -17.61
CA LEU A 44 5.30 7.03 -16.22
C LEU A 44 4.17 6.04 -15.94
N TYR A 45 4.22 5.43 -14.77
CA TYR A 45 3.11 4.71 -14.15
C TYR A 45 2.29 5.66 -13.27
N ASN A 46 0.97 5.58 -13.37
CA ASN A 46 0.03 6.28 -12.51
C ASN A 46 -0.69 5.26 -11.62
N TYR A 47 -0.42 5.31 -10.33
CA TYR A 47 -1.02 4.48 -9.29
C TYR A 47 -2.18 5.24 -8.66
N ASN A 48 -3.40 4.85 -9.02
CA ASN A 48 -4.63 5.47 -8.52
C ASN A 48 -5.22 4.60 -7.43
N TYR A 49 -5.44 5.16 -6.25
CA TYR A 49 -5.95 4.41 -5.11
C TYR A 49 -7.40 4.74 -4.78
N GLU A 50 -8.11 3.71 -4.33
CA GLU A 50 -9.45 3.80 -3.74
C GLU A 50 -9.43 3.16 -2.36
N ILE A 51 -9.91 3.88 -1.35
CA ILE A 51 -10.00 3.42 0.03
C ILE A 51 -11.46 3.39 0.43
N THR A 52 -11.91 2.30 1.03
CA THR A 52 -13.26 2.20 1.61
C THR A 52 -13.16 1.91 3.09
N ASN A 53 -13.78 2.77 3.91
CA ASN A 53 -13.97 2.53 5.33
C ASN A 53 -15.30 1.77 5.51
N PRO A 54 -15.33 0.49 5.88
CA PRO A 54 -16.58 -0.24 6.05
C PRO A 54 -17.49 0.35 7.13
N ARG A 55 -18.80 0.14 6.98
CA ARG A 55 -19.81 0.55 7.98
C ARG A 55 -19.63 -0.10 9.36
N THR A 56 -18.84 -1.17 9.43
CA THR A 56 -18.56 -1.90 10.68
C THR A 56 -17.54 -1.21 11.56
N ASN A 57 -16.81 -0.22 11.05
CA ASN A 57 -15.90 0.60 11.84
C ASN A 57 -16.67 1.74 12.50
N ASP A 58 -16.18 2.19 13.65
CA ASP A 58 -16.72 3.30 14.42
C ASP A 58 -15.91 4.59 14.27
N SER A 59 -14.68 4.48 13.76
CA SER A 59 -13.75 5.59 13.62
C SER A 59 -13.64 6.07 12.17
N ASN A 60 -13.45 7.38 12.00
CA ASN A 60 -13.11 7.96 10.70
C ASN A 60 -11.63 7.69 10.38
N ILE A 61 -11.27 7.69 9.10
CA ILE A 61 -9.85 7.61 8.69
C ILE A 61 -9.29 9.02 8.54
N LEU A 62 -8.13 9.25 9.16
CA LEU A 62 -7.39 10.51 9.12
C LEU A 62 -6.14 10.40 8.25
N PHE A 63 -5.33 9.36 8.45
CA PHE A 63 -4.08 9.18 7.71
C PHE A 63 -4.03 7.88 6.95
N VAL A 64 -3.35 7.93 5.81
CA VAL A 64 -3.03 6.78 4.97
C VAL A 64 -1.57 6.89 4.60
N TYR A 65 -0.79 5.86 4.88
CA TYR A 65 0.62 5.79 4.52
C TYR A 65 0.88 4.58 3.65
N LEU A 66 1.75 4.77 2.66
CA LEU A 66 2.24 3.75 1.75
C LEU A 66 3.76 3.71 1.84
N THR A 67 4.35 2.55 2.06
CA THR A 67 5.81 2.43 2.04
C THR A 67 6.34 2.62 0.61
N ILE A 68 7.34 3.49 0.47
CA ILE A 68 7.99 3.80 -0.81
C ILE A 68 9.51 3.79 -0.68
N SER A 69 10.04 3.08 0.32
CA SER A 69 11.48 2.87 0.47
C SER A 69 12.07 2.29 -0.81
N ARG A 70 13.24 2.79 -1.14
CA ARG A 70 14.08 2.35 -2.25
C ARG A 70 15.16 1.41 -1.72
N ASP A 71 15.31 0.27 -2.38
CA ASP A 71 16.37 -0.68 -2.06
C ASP A 71 17.73 -0.06 -2.44
N PRO A 72 18.77 -0.13 -1.59
CA PRO A 72 20.12 0.35 -1.94
C PRO A 72 20.69 -0.22 -3.26
N ASN A 73 20.24 -1.41 -3.67
CA ASN A 73 20.63 -2.09 -4.90
C ASN A 73 19.70 -1.79 -6.10
N SER A 74 18.71 -0.92 -5.93
CA SER A 74 17.85 -0.47 -7.02
C SER A 74 18.45 0.72 -7.77
N ASP A 75 18.05 0.90 -9.03
CA ASP A 75 18.53 2.00 -9.83
C ASP A 75 18.09 3.34 -9.25
N GLN A 76 18.91 4.38 -9.42
CA GLN A 76 18.46 5.74 -9.16
C GLN A 76 17.73 6.21 -10.41
N GLU A 77 16.42 6.23 -10.34
CA GLU A 77 15.61 6.73 -11.44
C GLU A 77 16.05 8.15 -11.82
N ASN A 78 16.20 8.41 -13.11
CA ASN A 78 16.39 9.76 -13.66
C ASN A 78 15.10 10.56 -13.49
N ALA A 79 14.75 10.89 -12.26
CA ALA A 79 13.60 11.72 -11.90
C ALA A 79 13.99 13.21 -11.82
N SER A 80 14.97 13.62 -12.63
CA SER A 80 15.37 15.01 -12.85
C SER A 80 14.30 15.77 -13.64
N GLY A 81 13.15 16.03 -12.99
CA GLY A 81 12.05 16.75 -13.60
C GLY A 81 10.74 16.68 -12.84
N ILE A 82 10.73 17.25 -11.62
CA ILE A 82 9.56 17.77 -10.87
C ILE A 82 8.25 17.03 -11.19
N LEU A 83 8.07 15.86 -10.60
CA LEU A 83 6.73 15.31 -10.53
C LEU A 83 5.88 16.21 -9.61
N PRO A 84 4.64 16.57 -9.97
CA PRO A 84 3.80 17.45 -9.16
C PRO A 84 3.68 16.90 -7.74
N GLN A 85 3.85 17.74 -6.73
CA GLN A 85 3.64 17.36 -5.34
C GLN A 85 2.43 18.13 -4.81
N CYS A 86 1.62 17.48 -3.95
CA CYS A 86 0.59 18.22 -3.22
C CYS A 86 1.22 19.39 -2.45
N SER A 87 0.52 20.52 -2.39
CA SER A 87 0.97 21.71 -1.67
C SER A 87 0.80 21.65 -0.14
N GLY A 88 0.25 20.55 0.36
CA GLY A 88 -0.36 20.47 1.70
C GLY A 88 0.60 20.32 2.88
N PHE A 89 1.69 19.59 2.70
CA PHE A 89 2.71 19.47 3.76
C PHE A 89 3.92 20.35 3.45
N ASP A 90 4.60 20.76 4.52
CA ASP A 90 5.83 21.53 4.46
C ASP A 90 6.84 20.88 3.48
N ARG A 91 7.02 21.56 2.34
CA ARG A 91 7.97 21.18 1.28
C ARG A 91 9.37 20.97 1.86
N THR A 92 9.72 21.69 2.92
CA THR A 92 10.99 21.57 3.64
C THR A 92 11.10 20.22 4.33
N THR A 93 10.04 19.78 5.03
CA THR A 93 9.97 18.47 5.67
C THR A 93 10.05 17.35 4.63
N SER A 94 9.29 17.44 3.53
CA SER A 94 9.37 16.45 2.46
C SER A 94 10.76 16.38 1.81
N ALA A 95 11.37 17.54 1.52
CA ALA A 95 12.74 17.60 0.99
C ALA A 95 13.77 17.03 1.99
N SER A 96 13.57 17.29 3.28
CA SER A 96 14.43 16.76 4.33
C SER A 96 14.28 15.25 4.54
N ILE A 97 13.10 14.68 4.34
CA ILE A 97 12.90 13.22 4.40
C ILE A 97 13.57 12.60 3.17
N HIS A 98 13.32 13.17 1.99
CA HIS A 98 13.93 12.74 0.75
C HIS A 98 15.47 12.77 0.79
N SER A 99 16.07 13.75 1.48
CA SER A 99 17.53 13.85 1.61
C SER A 99 18.13 12.87 2.62
N ARG A 100 17.32 12.29 3.53
CA ARG A 100 17.80 11.41 4.61
C ARG A 100 17.44 9.95 4.40
N THR A 101 16.46 9.67 3.55
CA THR A 101 15.93 8.33 3.33
C THR A 101 15.93 8.00 1.86
N ALA A 102 16.41 6.80 1.51
CA ALA A 102 16.29 6.29 0.16
C ALA A 102 14.81 5.98 -0.13
N VAL A 103 14.13 6.90 -0.83
CA VAL A 103 12.75 6.74 -1.30
C VAL A 103 12.72 6.62 -2.81
N VAL A 104 11.67 5.99 -3.32
CA VAL A 104 11.31 6.03 -4.73
C VAL A 104 10.74 7.42 -5.03
N GLU A 105 11.25 8.08 -6.07
CA GLU A 105 10.77 9.40 -6.44
C GLU A 105 9.36 9.30 -7.05
N THR A 106 8.46 10.11 -6.50
CA THR A 106 7.04 10.10 -6.89
C THR A 106 6.48 11.51 -7.01
N GLY A 107 5.63 11.67 -8.02
CA GLY A 107 4.59 12.69 -8.06
C GLY A 107 3.38 12.23 -7.33
N SER A 108 2.51 13.17 -7.00
CA SER A 108 1.36 12.89 -6.18
C SER A 108 0.23 13.89 -6.39
N SER A 109 -0.99 13.41 -6.18
CA SER A 109 -2.16 14.25 -6.01
C SER A 109 -3.09 13.65 -4.97
N ALA A 110 -3.97 14.50 -4.45
CA ALA A 110 -4.96 14.17 -3.44
C ALA A 110 -6.29 14.83 -3.81
N PRO A 111 -7.44 14.23 -3.43
CA PRO A 111 -8.74 14.84 -3.62
C PRO A 111 -8.92 16.06 -2.72
N THR A 112 -9.93 16.90 -3.01
CA THR A 112 -10.19 18.11 -2.22
C THR A 112 -10.35 17.83 -0.72
N GLY A 113 -9.62 18.61 0.09
CA GLY A 113 -9.59 18.46 1.55
C GLY A 113 -8.69 17.34 2.05
N TRP A 114 -7.92 16.71 1.16
CA TRP A 114 -6.83 15.83 1.52
C TRP A 114 -5.51 16.46 1.06
N ASP A 115 -4.49 16.26 1.88
CA ASP A 115 -3.12 16.69 1.63
C ASP A 115 -2.23 15.46 1.48
N CYS A 116 -1.04 15.62 0.91
CA CYS A 116 -0.12 14.51 0.71
C CYS A 116 1.35 14.92 0.78
N SER A 117 2.22 13.99 1.20
CA SER A 117 3.65 14.27 1.42
C SER A 117 4.50 13.03 1.58
N TYR A 118 5.82 13.22 1.51
CA TYR A 118 6.74 12.23 2.08
C TYR A 118 6.60 12.22 3.61
N ALA A 119 6.70 11.04 4.19
CA ALA A 119 6.59 10.79 5.61
C ALA A 119 7.64 9.76 6.04
N ILE A 120 7.99 9.76 7.32
CA ILE A 120 8.73 8.67 7.95
C ILE A 120 7.77 8.04 8.96
N LEU A 121 7.38 6.79 8.72
CA LEU A 121 6.63 6.03 9.71
C LEU A 121 7.54 5.74 10.91
N LYS A 122 7.13 6.22 12.09
CA LYS A 122 7.86 5.95 13.35
C LYS A 122 7.95 4.43 13.55
N GLY A 123 9.14 3.96 13.93
CA GLY A 123 9.44 2.55 14.15
C GLY A 123 10.11 1.85 12.96
N ASN A 124 9.82 2.29 11.73
CA ASN A 124 10.19 1.49 10.55
C ASN A 124 11.42 2.01 9.81
N GLN A 125 11.91 3.23 10.08
CA GLN A 125 12.98 3.92 9.31
C GLN A 125 12.75 3.98 7.78
N TYR A 126 11.64 3.44 7.30
CA TYR A 126 11.27 3.34 5.91
C TYR A 126 10.63 4.63 5.44
N GLY A 127 11.11 5.10 4.30
CA GLY A 127 10.52 6.24 3.64
C GLY A 127 9.13 5.86 3.14
N SER A 128 8.17 6.70 3.48
CA SER A 128 6.76 6.47 3.17
C SER A 128 6.18 7.68 2.48
N PHE A 129 5.03 7.48 1.83
CA PHE A 129 4.22 8.53 1.29
C PHE A 129 2.90 8.55 2.03
N GLY A 130 2.49 9.71 2.54
CA GLY A 130 1.30 9.89 3.34
C GLY A 130 0.25 10.73 2.62
N TRP A 131 -1.01 10.41 2.86
CA TRP A 131 -2.15 11.29 2.64
C TRP A 131 -2.86 11.54 3.98
N SER A 132 -3.31 12.77 4.20
CA SER A 132 -4.02 13.16 5.40
C SER A 132 -5.27 13.95 5.08
N ALA A 133 -6.36 13.66 5.77
CA ALA A 133 -7.58 14.45 5.70
C ALA A 133 -7.50 15.70 6.58
N SER A 134 -8.23 16.75 6.19
CA SER A 134 -8.64 17.78 7.15
C SER A 134 -9.75 17.25 8.06
N SER A 135 -9.98 17.89 9.20
CA SER A 135 -11.08 17.55 10.12
C SER A 135 -12.48 17.60 9.49
N LYS A 136 -12.64 18.33 8.37
CA LYS A 136 -13.91 18.44 7.64
C LYS A 136 -14.12 17.37 6.57
N THR A 137 -13.08 16.62 6.23
CA THR A 137 -13.02 15.71 5.07
C THR A 137 -12.53 14.32 5.43
N LEU A 138 -12.57 13.99 6.73
CA LEU A 138 -12.31 12.64 7.24
C LEU A 138 -13.14 11.59 6.49
N LEU A 139 -12.53 10.44 6.19
CA LEU A 139 -13.24 9.35 5.52
C LEU A 139 -14.05 8.55 6.54
N LYS A 140 -15.36 8.86 6.59
CA LYS A 140 -16.32 8.28 7.52
C LYS A 140 -16.61 6.80 7.25
N PRO A 141 -17.01 6.01 8.26
CA PRO A 141 -17.53 4.66 8.07
C PRO A 141 -18.66 4.60 7.04
N GLY A 142 -18.60 3.61 6.16
CA GLY A 142 -19.52 3.39 5.07
C GLY A 142 -19.24 4.15 3.77
N ASN A 143 -18.20 4.98 3.74
CA ASN A 143 -17.83 5.77 2.56
C ASN A 143 -16.55 5.25 1.90
N SER A 144 -16.37 5.67 0.64
CA SER A 144 -15.16 5.44 -0.13
C SER A 144 -14.54 6.76 -0.58
N LEU A 145 -13.21 6.79 -0.65
CA LEU A 145 -12.40 7.89 -1.16
C LEU A 145 -11.63 7.42 -2.39
N ARG A 146 -11.62 8.24 -3.44
CA ARG A 146 -10.84 8.04 -4.67
C ARG A 146 -9.99 9.28 -4.94
N GLY A 147 -9.03 9.15 -5.85
CA GLY A 147 -8.21 10.27 -6.32
C GLY A 147 -6.96 10.51 -5.48
N LEU A 148 -6.57 9.54 -4.66
CA LEU A 148 -5.21 9.48 -4.11
C LEU A 148 -4.33 8.90 -5.21
N VAL A 149 -3.35 9.66 -5.70
CA VAL A 149 -2.54 9.25 -6.85
C VAL A 149 -1.07 9.36 -6.53
N LEU A 150 -0.29 8.38 -6.97
CA LEU A 150 1.15 8.51 -7.17
C LEU A 150 1.50 8.36 -8.65
N THR A 151 2.50 9.10 -9.10
CA THR A 151 3.07 8.96 -10.44
C THR A 151 4.57 8.69 -10.30
N SER A 152 5.13 7.73 -11.04
CA SER A 152 6.56 7.38 -10.93
C SER A 152 7.06 6.67 -12.19
N TYR A 153 8.37 6.65 -12.41
CA TYR A 153 9.01 5.78 -13.42
C TYR A 153 9.20 4.35 -12.90
N ALA A 154 9.13 4.18 -11.59
CA ALA A 154 9.25 2.92 -10.89
C ALA A 154 8.25 1.87 -11.37
N LEU A 155 8.65 0.60 -11.33
CA LEU A 155 7.77 -0.51 -11.67
C LEU A 155 6.70 -0.72 -10.59
N PRO A 156 5.55 -1.32 -10.92
CA PRO A 156 4.62 -1.79 -9.91
C PRO A 156 5.25 -2.86 -9.01
N GLY A 157 5.23 -2.64 -7.71
CA GLY A 157 5.68 -3.60 -6.71
C GLY A 157 4.71 -3.65 -5.52
N ILE A 158 4.84 -4.68 -4.69
CA ILE A 158 4.03 -4.84 -3.48
C ILE A 158 4.57 -3.90 -2.40
N ARG A 159 3.68 -3.09 -1.83
CA ARG A 159 3.97 -2.11 -0.79
C ARG A 159 3.07 -2.32 0.41
N GLU A 160 3.59 -1.97 1.58
CA GLU A 160 2.82 -1.99 2.81
C GLU A 160 2.00 -0.71 2.93
N VAL A 161 0.79 -0.86 3.44
CA VAL A 161 -0.14 0.22 3.71
C VAL A 161 -0.41 0.27 5.20
N GLN A 162 -0.47 1.48 5.73
CA GLN A 162 -0.86 1.76 7.09
C GLN A 162 -1.96 2.81 7.10
N ILE A 163 -3.03 2.60 7.86
CA ILE A 163 -4.16 3.51 7.93
C ILE A 163 -4.46 3.81 9.39
N ASP A 164 -4.41 5.09 9.74
CA ASP A 164 -4.62 5.54 11.11
C ASP A 164 -6.01 6.21 11.21
N PRO A 165 -6.81 5.83 12.22
CA PRO A 165 -8.07 6.51 12.48
C PRO A 165 -7.84 7.92 13.03
N ASP A 166 -8.86 8.76 12.92
CA ASP A 166 -8.98 9.97 13.72
C ASP A 166 -9.27 9.58 15.16
N ILE A 167 -8.41 10.00 16.09
CA ILE A 167 -8.56 9.73 17.53
C ILE A 167 -8.78 11.07 18.22
N ASP A 168 -9.99 11.27 18.74
CA ASP A 168 -10.33 12.43 19.54
C ASP A 168 -9.75 12.25 20.95
N ILE A 169 -8.58 12.83 21.19
CA ILE A 169 -7.86 12.72 22.47
C ILE A 169 -8.70 13.28 23.61
N ASP A 170 -9.53 14.30 23.38
CA ASP A 170 -10.36 14.92 24.42
C ASP A 170 -11.51 14.01 24.86
N GLN A 171 -11.80 12.96 24.07
CA GLN A 171 -12.77 11.91 24.39
C GLN A 171 -12.12 10.62 24.89
N LEU A 172 -10.81 10.62 25.17
CA LEU A 172 -10.15 9.49 25.80
C LEU A 172 -10.20 9.58 27.33
N PRO A 173 -9.99 8.46 28.04
CA PRO A 173 -9.80 8.50 29.49
C PRO A 173 -8.63 9.42 29.91
N PRO A 174 -8.69 10.09 31.07
CA PRO A 174 -7.67 11.07 31.49
C PRO A 174 -6.24 10.55 31.52
N GLU A 175 -6.02 9.24 31.67
CA GLU A 175 -4.70 8.62 31.62
C GLU A 175 -3.98 8.75 30.28
N TYR A 176 -4.67 9.18 29.20
CA TYR A 176 -4.10 9.38 27.87
C TYR A 176 -3.60 10.82 27.63
N TYR A 177 -4.14 11.84 28.32
CA TYR A 177 -3.96 13.26 27.95
C TYR A 177 -2.50 13.73 27.97
N GLU A 178 -1.68 13.17 28.87
CA GLU A 178 -0.27 13.52 29.01
C GLU A 178 0.66 12.30 28.88
N ASN A 179 0.09 11.11 28.67
CA ASN A 179 0.86 9.88 28.54
C ASN A 179 1.10 9.54 27.07
N LEU A 180 2.19 10.09 26.52
CA LEU A 180 2.59 9.86 25.12
C LEU A 180 2.75 8.37 24.77
N GLU A 181 3.27 7.56 25.69
CA GLU A 181 3.47 6.13 25.47
C GLU A 181 2.12 5.42 25.32
N LYS A 182 1.18 5.63 26.25
CA LYS A 182 -0.17 5.05 26.17
C LYS A 182 -0.91 5.49 24.91
N THR A 183 -0.84 6.77 24.56
CA THR A 183 -1.51 7.30 23.37
C THR A 183 -0.93 6.71 22.09
N GLU A 184 0.39 6.50 22.02
CA GLU A 184 1.03 5.84 20.88
C GLU A 184 0.71 4.34 20.83
N THR A 185 0.67 3.65 21.97
CA THR A 185 0.21 2.25 22.06
C THR A 185 -1.23 2.12 21.56
N LEU A 186 -2.13 3.00 22.00
CA LEU A 186 -3.51 3.03 21.51
C LEU A 186 -3.54 3.22 19.99
N ARG A 187 -2.85 4.24 19.47
CA ARG A 187 -2.79 4.51 18.02
C ARG A 187 -2.32 3.28 17.24
N ASN A 188 -1.28 2.60 17.71
CA ASN A 188 -0.76 1.39 17.06
C ASN A 188 -1.75 0.22 17.13
N ASN A 189 -2.51 0.09 18.22
CA ASN A 189 -3.49 -0.97 18.40
C ASN A 189 -4.75 -0.77 17.55
N VAL A 190 -5.14 0.48 17.25
CA VAL A 190 -6.38 0.77 16.52
C VAL A 190 -6.20 0.97 15.02
N ARG A 191 -4.95 1.09 14.57
CA ARG A 191 -4.53 1.19 13.18
C ARG A 191 -4.82 -0.08 12.39
N TRP A 192 -5.07 0.09 11.10
CA TRP A 192 -5.11 -1.02 10.15
C TRP A 192 -3.82 -1.08 9.31
N THR A 193 -3.34 -2.29 9.01
CA THR A 193 -2.22 -2.53 8.10
C THR A 193 -2.61 -3.52 7.01
N GLY A 194 -1.99 -3.38 5.84
CA GLY A 194 -2.22 -4.27 4.71
C GLY A 194 -1.19 -4.12 3.61
N LYS A 195 -1.47 -4.71 2.45
CA LYS A 195 -0.62 -4.63 1.25
C LYS A 195 -1.40 -4.05 0.08
N THR A 196 -0.70 -3.36 -0.81
CA THR A 196 -1.22 -2.87 -2.09
C THR A 196 -0.10 -2.83 -3.14
N VAL A 197 -0.42 -2.40 -4.35
CA VAL A 197 0.55 -2.12 -5.41
C VAL A 197 0.99 -0.67 -5.35
N GLY A 198 2.29 -0.41 -5.30
CA GLY A 198 2.85 0.92 -5.36
C GLY A 198 4.16 0.95 -6.17
N PRO A 199 4.80 2.12 -6.26
CA PRO A 199 6.04 2.27 -7.02
C PRO A 199 7.21 1.55 -6.35
N LYS A 200 7.95 0.73 -7.09
CA LYS A 200 9.18 0.04 -6.69
C LYS A 200 10.27 0.23 -7.74
N ALA A 201 11.38 0.83 -7.32
CA ALA A 201 12.50 1.07 -8.21
C ALA A 201 13.02 -0.25 -8.80
N PRO A 202 13.33 -0.28 -10.12
CA PRO A 202 13.90 -1.45 -10.76
C PRO A 202 15.30 -1.77 -10.20
N PRO A 203 15.80 -3.00 -10.36
CA PRO A 203 17.16 -3.34 -9.92
C PRO A 203 18.21 -2.50 -10.69
N LYS A 204 19.27 -2.07 -10.00
CA LYS A 204 20.36 -1.27 -10.59
C LYS A 204 21.10 -2.03 -11.68
N VAL A 205 21.27 -3.33 -11.48
CA VAL A 205 21.83 -4.25 -12.46
C VAL A 205 20.77 -5.29 -12.74
N PHE A 206 20.38 -5.43 -14.00
CA PHE A 206 19.42 -6.44 -14.40
C PHE A 206 20.11 -7.82 -14.47
N ASP A 207 19.76 -8.70 -13.54
CA ASP A 207 20.01 -10.13 -13.65
C ASP A 207 18.71 -10.83 -14.04
N ALA A 208 18.77 -11.64 -15.10
CA ALA A 208 17.58 -12.28 -15.65
C ALA A 208 17.01 -13.37 -14.74
N LEU A 209 17.84 -14.10 -13.98
CA LEU A 209 17.36 -15.13 -13.07
C LEU A 209 16.81 -14.49 -11.79
N GLU A 210 17.49 -13.49 -11.23
CA GLU A 210 16.97 -12.79 -10.03
C GLU A 210 15.64 -12.07 -10.31
N PHE A 211 15.47 -11.52 -11.52
CA PHE A 211 14.20 -10.88 -11.89
C PHE A 211 13.09 -11.90 -12.20
N GLU A 212 13.46 -13.10 -12.66
CA GLU A 212 12.54 -14.21 -12.85
C GLU A 212 12.01 -14.71 -11.49
N ASP A 213 12.90 -14.94 -10.53
CA ASP A 213 12.54 -15.23 -9.12
C ASP A 213 11.60 -14.15 -8.55
N TYR A 214 11.84 -12.88 -8.89
CA TYR A 214 10.98 -11.78 -8.48
C TYR A 214 9.58 -11.85 -9.11
N LEU A 215 9.45 -12.27 -10.38
CA LEU A 215 8.14 -12.49 -11.00
C LEU A 215 7.39 -13.65 -10.35
N GLU A 216 8.08 -14.75 -10.02
CA GLU A 216 7.47 -15.87 -9.29
C GLU A 216 6.95 -15.40 -7.92
N TYR A 217 7.76 -14.64 -7.19
CA TYR A 217 7.36 -14.01 -5.93
C TYR A 217 6.09 -13.14 -6.10
N LEU A 218 6.01 -12.35 -7.17
CA LEU A 218 4.83 -11.54 -7.45
C LEU A 218 3.58 -12.37 -7.75
N VAL A 219 3.71 -13.53 -8.40
CA VAL A 219 2.59 -14.46 -8.64
C VAL A 219 2.09 -15.04 -7.32
N GLU A 220 3.00 -15.53 -6.48
CA GLU A 220 2.65 -16.14 -5.20
C GLU A 220 2.01 -15.13 -4.24
N GLU A 221 2.62 -13.95 -4.06
CA GLU A 221 2.05 -12.93 -3.18
C GLU A 221 0.71 -12.39 -3.70
N SER A 222 0.54 -12.31 -5.03
CA SER A 222 -0.76 -11.94 -5.60
C SER A 222 -1.82 -13.02 -5.34
N SER A 223 -1.42 -14.30 -5.30
CA SER A 223 -2.30 -15.40 -4.92
C SER A 223 -2.67 -15.32 -3.43
N ASP A 224 -1.68 -15.14 -2.55
CA ASP A 224 -1.86 -15.04 -1.10
C ASP A 224 -2.71 -13.81 -0.70
N ALA A 225 -2.54 -12.68 -1.40
CA ALA A 225 -3.37 -11.49 -1.23
C ALA A 225 -4.78 -11.62 -1.86
N SER A 226 -5.13 -12.79 -2.43
CA SER A 226 -6.37 -13.03 -3.16
C SER A 226 -6.60 -12.08 -4.36
N TRP A 227 -5.53 -11.54 -4.93
CA TRP A 227 -5.54 -10.77 -6.17
C TRP A 227 -5.59 -11.68 -7.41
N ILE A 228 -5.14 -12.94 -7.28
CA ILE A 228 -5.42 -14.04 -8.21
C ILE A 228 -6.55 -14.88 -7.61
N LYS A 229 -7.71 -14.91 -8.28
CA LYS A 229 -8.95 -15.49 -7.72
C LYS A 229 -9.03 -17.03 -7.82
N ASP A 230 -8.17 -17.65 -8.62
CA ASP A 230 -8.20 -19.09 -8.91
C ASP A 230 -6.79 -19.68 -8.81
N ALA A 231 -6.59 -20.61 -7.89
CA ALA A 231 -5.31 -21.30 -7.68
C ALA A 231 -4.81 -22.06 -8.93
N LYS A 232 -5.70 -22.44 -9.86
CA LYS A 232 -5.28 -23.03 -11.14
C LYS A 232 -4.53 -22.03 -12.01
N ILE A 233 -4.91 -20.75 -11.94
CA ILE A 233 -4.21 -19.68 -12.65
C ILE A 233 -2.82 -19.46 -12.05
N THR A 234 -2.69 -19.44 -10.73
CA THR A 234 -1.38 -19.36 -10.06
C THR A 234 -0.44 -20.47 -10.56
N LYS A 235 -0.91 -21.73 -10.55
CA LYS A 235 -0.14 -22.88 -11.05
C LYS A 235 0.22 -22.75 -12.53
N GLU A 236 -0.70 -22.27 -13.36
CA GLU A 236 -0.46 -22.07 -14.79
C GLU A 236 0.63 -21.01 -15.05
N LEU A 237 0.57 -19.90 -14.31
CA LEU A 237 1.54 -18.81 -14.43
C LEU A 237 2.94 -19.24 -13.97
N ASN A 238 3.05 -19.91 -12.81
CA ASN A 238 4.32 -20.45 -12.34
C ASN A 238 4.90 -21.49 -13.30
N ALA A 239 4.09 -22.37 -13.86
CA ALA A 239 4.58 -23.34 -14.84
C ALA A 239 5.15 -22.69 -16.11
N LYS A 240 4.75 -21.44 -16.45
CA LYS A 240 5.37 -20.65 -17.52
C LYS A 240 6.69 -20.02 -17.07
N LEU A 241 6.78 -19.56 -15.82
CA LEU A 241 8.00 -19.01 -15.22
C LEU A 241 9.08 -20.09 -15.06
N GLU A 242 8.75 -21.29 -14.58
CA GLU A 242 9.68 -22.45 -14.58
C GLU A 242 10.20 -22.82 -15.98
N GLN A 243 9.42 -22.59 -17.04
CA GLN A 243 9.88 -22.80 -18.42
C GLN A 243 10.80 -21.66 -18.88
N LEU A 244 10.51 -20.42 -18.46
CA LEU A 244 11.32 -19.25 -18.71
C LEU A 244 12.70 -19.39 -18.06
N GLU A 245 12.75 -19.76 -16.78
CA GLU A 245 13.98 -20.04 -16.01
C GLU A 245 14.92 -20.97 -16.81
N LYS A 246 14.43 -22.15 -17.22
CA LYS A 246 15.19 -23.13 -18.02
C LYS A 246 15.75 -22.55 -19.33
N LYS A 247 15.04 -21.61 -19.97
CA LYS A 247 15.53 -20.93 -21.17
C LYS A 247 16.58 -19.87 -20.87
N ILE A 248 16.48 -19.19 -19.73
CA ILE A 248 17.50 -18.25 -19.27
C ILE A 248 18.78 -19.00 -18.91
N GLU A 249 18.69 -20.09 -18.14
CA GLU A 249 19.83 -20.92 -17.73
C GLU A 249 20.61 -21.50 -18.92
N SER A 250 19.89 -21.93 -19.96
CA SER A 250 20.47 -22.46 -21.19
C SER A 250 21.01 -21.37 -22.14
N GLY A 251 20.83 -20.08 -21.82
CA GLY A 251 21.23 -18.96 -22.66
C GLY A 251 20.38 -18.76 -23.91
N ASP A 252 19.23 -19.45 -24.02
CA ASP A 252 18.29 -19.32 -25.13
C ASP A 252 17.34 -18.13 -24.91
N HIS A 253 17.91 -16.93 -24.94
CA HIS A 253 17.17 -15.67 -24.74
C HIS A 253 16.06 -15.47 -25.78
N GLY A 254 16.19 -16.07 -26.97
CA GLY A 254 15.17 -16.01 -28.02
C GLY A 254 13.91 -16.77 -27.62
N SER A 255 14.06 -17.99 -27.10
CA SER A 255 12.92 -18.75 -26.56
C SER A 255 12.40 -18.17 -25.24
N ALA A 256 13.27 -17.66 -24.38
CA ALA A 256 12.88 -16.98 -23.15
C ALA A 256 11.93 -15.79 -23.43
N ARG A 257 12.26 -14.93 -24.40
CA ARG A 257 11.38 -13.82 -24.82
C ARG A 257 10.02 -14.30 -25.31
N LYS A 258 9.95 -15.40 -26.09
CA LYS A 258 8.68 -15.96 -26.55
C LYS A 258 7.81 -16.44 -25.38
N ILE A 259 8.41 -17.09 -24.39
CA ILE A 259 7.70 -17.53 -23.17
C ILE A 259 7.17 -16.33 -22.39
N LEU A 260 7.97 -15.25 -22.26
CA LEU A 260 7.51 -14.00 -21.65
C LEU A 260 6.36 -13.35 -22.42
N ASP A 261 6.41 -13.31 -23.76
CA ASP A 261 5.30 -12.80 -24.57
C ASP A 261 4.01 -13.61 -24.35
N GLU A 262 4.12 -14.94 -24.25
CA GLU A 262 2.99 -15.79 -23.89
C GLU A 262 2.46 -15.56 -22.48
N PHE A 263 3.36 -15.39 -21.50
CA PHE A 263 3.03 -15.05 -20.12
C PHE A 263 2.25 -13.72 -20.06
N ILE A 264 2.79 -12.65 -20.67
CA ILE A 264 2.18 -11.33 -20.72
C ILE A 264 0.81 -11.39 -21.40
N LYS A 265 0.71 -12.08 -22.55
CA LYS A 265 -0.57 -12.28 -23.26
C LYS A 265 -1.59 -13.03 -22.38
N ARG A 266 -1.14 -14.02 -21.61
CA ARG A 266 -2.01 -14.76 -20.71
C ARG A 266 -2.52 -13.88 -19.56
N VAL A 267 -1.63 -13.13 -18.91
CA VAL A 267 -1.99 -12.16 -17.86
C VAL A 267 -3.02 -11.16 -18.38
N ASP A 268 -2.82 -10.62 -19.59
CA ASP A 268 -3.76 -9.69 -20.22
C ASP A 268 -5.14 -10.30 -20.47
N ALA A 269 -5.18 -11.54 -20.96
CA ALA A 269 -6.44 -12.27 -21.16
C ALA A 269 -7.20 -12.57 -19.85
N LEU A 270 -6.55 -12.48 -18.70
CA LEU A 270 -7.12 -12.76 -17.37
C LEU A 270 -7.55 -11.49 -16.61
N LYS A 271 -7.16 -10.29 -17.06
CA LYS A 271 -7.31 -9.00 -16.37
C LYS A 271 -8.67 -8.77 -15.70
N THR A 272 -9.76 -9.09 -16.40
CA THR A 272 -11.14 -8.85 -15.92
C THR A 272 -11.85 -10.11 -15.46
N LYS A 273 -11.19 -11.28 -15.54
CA LYS A 273 -11.78 -12.59 -15.25
C LYS A 273 -11.28 -13.10 -13.90
N SER A 274 -9.98 -13.39 -13.83
CA SER A 274 -9.38 -14.11 -12.71
C SER A 274 -8.35 -13.29 -11.94
N LEU A 275 -7.99 -12.08 -12.44
CA LEU A 275 -7.10 -11.16 -11.76
C LEU A 275 -7.89 -9.94 -11.22
N THR A 276 -7.38 -9.34 -10.17
CA THR A 276 -7.69 -7.95 -9.82
C THR A 276 -6.77 -6.99 -10.58
N ASN A 277 -6.99 -5.68 -10.46
CA ASN A 277 -6.13 -4.67 -11.08
C ASN A 277 -4.70 -4.74 -10.52
N GLU A 278 -4.56 -5.07 -9.25
CA GLU A 278 -3.28 -5.23 -8.55
C GLU A 278 -2.46 -6.36 -9.16
N ALA A 279 -3.00 -7.59 -9.21
CA ALA A 279 -2.31 -8.73 -9.82
C ALA A 279 -1.99 -8.47 -11.30
N TYR A 280 -2.92 -7.87 -12.05
CA TYR A 280 -2.66 -7.50 -13.44
C TYR A 280 -1.46 -6.55 -13.54
N ALA A 281 -1.45 -5.46 -12.77
CA ALA A 281 -0.39 -4.47 -12.83
C ALA A 281 0.98 -5.06 -12.47
N LEU A 282 1.05 -5.84 -11.39
CA LEU A 282 2.28 -6.49 -10.96
C LEU A 282 2.83 -7.41 -12.06
N LEU A 283 2.00 -8.30 -12.60
CA LEU A 283 2.48 -9.33 -13.51
C LEU A 283 2.72 -8.80 -14.93
N TYR A 284 1.82 -7.95 -15.43
CA TYR A 284 1.90 -7.44 -16.80
C TYR A 284 3.09 -6.49 -16.98
N PHE A 285 3.24 -5.50 -16.11
CA PHE A 285 4.27 -4.47 -16.27
C PHE A 285 5.66 -5.00 -15.95
N ASN A 286 5.82 -5.83 -14.90
CA ASN A 286 7.12 -6.46 -14.62
C ASN A 286 7.49 -7.49 -15.70
N GLY A 287 6.53 -8.26 -16.22
CA GLY A 287 6.79 -9.18 -17.33
C GLY A 287 7.29 -8.46 -18.59
N LYS A 288 6.67 -7.31 -18.94
CA LYS A 288 7.14 -6.46 -20.04
C LYS A 288 8.53 -5.90 -19.78
N TYR A 289 8.78 -5.39 -18.58
CA TYR A 289 10.10 -4.90 -18.19
C TYR A 289 11.17 -5.98 -18.40
N MET A 290 10.96 -7.18 -17.86
CA MET A 290 11.91 -8.29 -18.00
C MET A 290 12.18 -8.63 -19.47
N ARG A 291 11.11 -8.74 -20.28
CA ARG A 291 11.24 -9.06 -21.70
C ARG A 291 12.10 -8.04 -22.44
N ASP A 292 11.90 -6.76 -22.15
CA ASP A 292 12.59 -5.65 -22.79
C ASP A 292 14.07 -5.55 -22.35
N HIS A 293 14.43 -6.14 -21.19
CA HIS A 293 15.79 -6.15 -20.64
C HIS A 293 16.57 -7.45 -20.87
N LEU A 294 15.93 -8.52 -21.35
CA LEU A 294 16.65 -9.72 -21.77
C LEU A 294 17.66 -9.39 -22.88
N PRO A 295 18.87 -10.00 -22.90
CA PRO A 295 19.84 -9.77 -23.97
C PRO A 295 19.28 -10.10 -25.35
N GLU A 296 19.76 -9.37 -26.36
CA GLU A 296 19.47 -9.73 -27.75
C GLU A 296 20.16 -11.04 -28.13
N LYS A 297 19.58 -11.75 -29.11
CA LYS A 297 20.12 -12.99 -29.64
C LYS A 297 21.60 -12.80 -30.05
N GLY A 298 22.49 -13.58 -29.44
CA GLY A 298 23.92 -13.58 -29.76
C GLY A 298 24.80 -12.65 -28.91
N LYS A 299 24.22 -11.86 -28.00
CA LYS A 299 24.97 -11.14 -26.96
C LYS A 299 24.91 -11.95 -25.67
N SER A 300 26.03 -12.50 -25.22
CA SER A 300 26.09 -13.24 -23.95
C SER A 300 25.97 -12.27 -22.77
N CYS A 301 25.15 -12.61 -21.76
CA CYS A 301 25.36 -12.05 -20.43
C CYS A 301 26.79 -12.36 -19.98
N SER A 302 27.52 -11.36 -19.51
CA SER A 302 28.76 -11.60 -18.76
C SER A 302 28.39 -12.44 -17.55
N ARG A 303 28.73 -13.75 -17.60
CA ARG A 303 28.50 -14.72 -16.53
C ARG A 303 29.23 -14.23 -15.29
N HIS A 304 28.57 -13.46 -14.42
CA HIS A 304 28.96 -13.43 -13.03
C HIS A 304 28.64 -14.83 -12.50
N LYS A 305 29.68 -15.51 -12.00
CA LYS A 305 29.51 -16.82 -11.37
C LYS A 305 28.58 -16.59 -10.18
N HIS A 306 27.30 -16.88 -10.35
CA HIS A 306 26.36 -16.98 -9.25
C HIS A 306 26.90 -18.07 -8.33
N VAL A 307 27.43 -17.65 -7.18
CA VAL A 307 27.69 -18.55 -6.07
C VAL A 307 26.32 -18.95 -5.57
N GLY A 308 25.96 -20.22 -5.73
CA GLY A 308 24.63 -20.75 -5.44
C GLY A 308 24.21 -20.49 -3.99
N HIS A 309 23.59 -19.34 -3.76
CA HIS A 309 22.72 -19.08 -2.65
C HIS A 309 21.33 -18.93 -3.26
N SER A 310 20.55 -20.02 -3.29
CA SER A 310 19.13 -19.91 -3.57
C SER A 310 18.52 -19.12 -2.42
N TRP A 311 18.42 -17.80 -2.58
CA TRP A 311 17.55 -16.99 -1.77
C TRP A 311 16.13 -17.24 -2.26
N ARG A 312 15.59 -18.43 -1.96
CA ARG A 312 14.14 -18.53 -1.80
C ARG A 312 13.81 -17.45 -0.78
N TRP A 313 13.10 -16.42 -1.21
CA TRP A 313 12.65 -15.29 -0.39
C TRP A 313 11.85 -15.82 0.80
N GLY A 314 12.57 -16.29 1.81
CA GLY A 314 12.03 -16.98 2.96
C GLY A 314 11.54 -15.93 3.92
N LYS A 315 10.23 -15.68 3.90
CA LYS A 315 9.41 -15.14 5.00
C LYS A 315 10.17 -14.28 6.02
N ARG A 316 10.84 -13.24 5.55
CA ARG A 316 11.43 -12.19 6.38
C ARG A 316 11.29 -10.88 5.64
N TRP A 317 10.09 -10.32 5.76
CA TRP A 317 9.84 -8.90 5.90
C TRP A 317 9.01 -8.77 7.18
#